data_AF-A0A7K4DHP7-F1
#
_entry.id   AF-A0A7K4DHP7-F1
#
_cell.length_a   1.000
_cell.length_b   1.000
_cell.length_c   1.000
_cell.angle_alpha   90.00
_cell.angle_beta   90.00
_cell.angle_gamma   90.00
#
_symmetry.space_group_name_H-M   'P 1'
#
loop_
_entity.id
_entity.type
_entity.pdbx_description
1 polymer ?
#
loop_
_entity_poly.entity_id
_entity_poly.type
_entity_poly.pdbx_seq_one_letter_code
_entity_poly.pdbx_strand_id
1 'polypeptide(L)'
;GNATGNVTVVNLTAENIAFDKDTITVPAGANVTVNFTNKDDGIPHNFAVYDSSLRSEQIFVGEIITGPAETDYNFTAPEKSGTYYFQCDVHPFMNGKFIVE
;
A
#
# COMPACT_ATOMS: atom_id res chain seq x y z
N GLY A 1 20.08 9.44 -20.85
CA GLY A 1 18.69 9.82 -21.17
C GLY A 1 17.97 9.96 -19.86
N ASN A 2 17.48 11.17 -19.59
CA ASN A 2 16.92 11.57 -18.30
C ASN A 2 15.54 10.91 -18.11
N ALA A 3 15.49 9.75 -17.45
CA ALA A 3 14.24 9.19 -16.95
C ALA A 3 14.01 9.78 -15.56
N THR A 4 13.34 10.93 -15.51
CA THR A 4 12.52 11.25 -14.34
C THR A 4 11.46 10.16 -14.27
N GLY A 5 11.77 9.06 -13.57
CA GLY A 5 10.89 7.89 -13.47
C GLY A 5 9.52 8.34 -13.01
N ASN A 6 8.48 8.05 -13.81
CA ASN A 6 7.12 8.43 -13.48
C ASN A 6 6.76 7.89 -12.09
N VAL A 7 6.42 8.80 -11.17
CA VAL A 7 5.88 8.45 -9.85
C VAL A 7 4.44 7.96 -10.06
N THR A 8 4.14 6.76 -9.58
CA THR A 8 2.77 6.24 -9.52
C THR A 8 2.15 6.67 -8.20
N VAL A 9 1.12 7.50 -8.27
CA VAL A 9 0.42 8.01 -7.08
C VAL A 9 -0.83 7.19 -6.83
N VAL A 10 -0.99 6.71 -5.60
CA VAL A 10 -2.17 5.97 -5.13
C VAL A 10 -2.76 6.73 -3.95
N ASN A 11 -4.03 7.11 -4.02
CA ASN A 11 -4.74 7.57 -2.83
C ASN A 11 -5.37 6.35 -2.16
N LEU A 12 -5.17 6.12 -0.87
CA LEU A 12 -5.74 4.99 -0.14
C LEU A 12 -6.37 5.52 1.16
N THR A 13 -7.64 5.22 1.39
CA THR A 13 -8.33 5.63 2.62
C THR A 13 -8.64 4.41 3.47
N ALA A 14 -8.36 4.50 4.77
CA ALA A 14 -8.89 3.60 5.79
C ALA A 14 -10.08 4.27 6.49
N GLU A 15 -11.25 3.65 6.43
CA GLU A 15 -12.49 4.12 7.05
C GLU A 15 -13.41 2.92 7.35
N ASN A 16 -14.02 2.90 8.52
CA ASN A 16 -14.82 1.78 9.04
C ASN A 16 -14.05 0.45 9.06
N ILE A 17 -12.76 0.47 9.43
CA ILE A 17 -11.89 -0.72 9.47
C ILE A 17 -11.86 -1.45 8.12
N ALA A 18 -11.84 -0.68 7.03
CA ALA A 18 -11.73 -1.15 5.66
C ALA A 18 -10.89 -0.18 4.83
N PHE A 19 -10.16 -0.71 3.84
CA PHE A 19 -9.61 0.13 2.78
C PHE A 19 -10.68 0.45 1.75
N ASP A 20 -10.60 1.62 1.13
CA ASP A 20 -11.49 2.02 0.03
C ASP A 20 -11.16 1.31 -1.31
N LYS A 21 -10.12 0.48 -1.33
CA LYS A 21 -9.65 -0.27 -2.49
C LYS A 21 -9.41 -1.73 -2.12
N ASP A 22 -9.82 -2.62 -3.01
CA ASP A 22 -9.51 -4.06 -2.97
C ASP A 22 -8.35 -4.43 -3.92
N THR A 23 -8.00 -3.52 -4.84
CA THR A 23 -6.98 -3.70 -5.87
C THR A 23 -6.23 -2.40 -6.11
N ILE A 24 -4.90 -2.49 -6.18
CA ILE A 24 -3.99 -1.41 -6.61
C ILE A 24 -3.16 -1.96 -7.76
N THR A 25 -3.06 -1.24 -8.87
CA THR A 25 -2.25 -1.64 -10.04
C THR A 25 -1.18 -0.59 -10.30
N VAL A 26 0.07 -1.01 -10.45
CA VAL A 26 1.23 -0.13 -10.70
C VAL A 26 2.17 -0.76 -11.74
N PRO A 27 2.98 0.04 -12.46
CA PRO A 27 4.00 -0.52 -13.34
C PRO A 27 5.12 -1.22 -12.56
N ALA A 28 5.71 -2.25 -13.17
CA ALA A 28 6.94 -2.89 -12.68
C ALA A 28 8.07 -1.86 -12.45
N GLY A 29 8.73 -1.95 -11.29
CA GLY A 29 9.83 -1.06 -10.92
C GLY A 29 9.44 0.40 -10.69
N ALA A 30 8.13 0.73 -10.66
CA ALA A 30 7.69 2.11 -10.47
C ALA A 30 8.02 2.62 -9.05
N ASN A 31 8.37 3.90 -8.95
CA ASN A 31 8.34 4.59 -7.66
C ASN A 31 6.88 4.89 -7.32
N VAL A 32 6.38 4.30 -6.24
CA VAL A 32 5.00 4.43 -5.77
C VAL A 32 4.96 5.38 -4.57
N THR A 33 4.06 6.35 -4.63
CA THR A 33 3.66 7.16 -3.48
C THR A 33 2.21 6.84 -3.14
N VAL A 34 1.96 6.28 -1.96
CA VAL A 34 0.61 6.08 -1.43
C VAL A 34 0.29 7.23 -0.49
N ASN A 35 -0.60 8.12 -0.89
CA ASN A 35 -1.19 9.11 -0.01
C ASN A 35 -2.24 8.38 0.84
N PHE A 36 -1.89 8.09 2.09
CA PHE A 36 -2.71 7.31 2.99
C PHE A 36 -3.48 8.21 3.95
N THR A 37 -4.81 8.11 3.93
CA THR A 37 -5.71 8.82 4.86
C THR A 37 -6.35 7.81 5.80
N ASN A 38 -6.04 7.90 7.09
CA ASN A 38 -6.74 7.17 8.14
C ASN A 38 -7.83 8.06 8.73
N LYS A 39 -9.11 7.72 8.51
CA LYS A 39 -10.26 8.45 9.04
C LYS A 39 -10.84 7.86 10.33
N ASP A 40 -10.41 6.68 10.74
CA ASP A 40 -10.96 6.01 11.91
C ASP A 40 -10.38 6.62 13.20
N ASP A 41 -11.23 7.29 13.99
CA ASP A 41 -10.83 7.99 15.22
C ASP A 41 -10.27 7.01 16.27
N GLY A 42 -9.02 7.24 16.66
CA GLY A 42 -8.32 6.43 17.65
C GLY A 42 -7.90 5.03 17.18
N ILE A 43 -8.14 4.67 15.91
CA ILE A 43 -7.82 3.34 15.38
C ILE A 43 -6.52 3.41 14.56
N PRO A 44 -5.50 2.59 14.90
CA PRO A 44 -4.24 2.56 14.17
C PRO A 44 -4.34 1.71 12.90
N HIS A 45 -3.83 2.24 11.79
CA HIS A 45 -3.72 1.53 10.51
C HIS A 45 -2.37 1.79 9.85
N ASN A 46 -1.98 0.90 8.96
CA ASN A 46 -0.87 1.09 8.02
C ASN A 46 -1.22 0.46 6.66
N PHE A 47 -0.32 0.66 5.70
CA PHE A 47 -0.30 -0.06 4.43
C PHE A 47 1.02 -0.81 4.29
N ALA A 48 0.95 -2.10 4.00
CA ALA A 48 2.09 -2.97 3.75
C ALA A 48 1.84 -3.82 2.49
N VAL A 49 2.92 -4.17 1.78
CA VAL A 49 2.93 -4.99 0.57
C VAL A 49 3.83 -6.20 0.79
N TYR A 50 3.34 -7.37 0.39
CA TYR A 50 3.96 -8.68 0.55
C TYR A 50 3.90 -9.50 -0.74
N ASP A 51 4.74 -10.54 -0.81
CA ASP A 51 4.72 -11.53 -1.89
C ASP A 51 3.34 -12.15 -2.11
N SER A 52 2.64 -12.46 -1.02
CA SER A 52 1.37 -13.17 -1.01
C SER A 52 0.65 -13.01 0.34
N SER A 53 -0.54 -13.57 0.47
CA SER A 53 -1.28 -13.60 1.75
C SER A 53 -0.55 -14.38 2.87
N LEU A 54 0.40 -15.23 2.50
CA LEU A 54 1.26 -15.94 3.45
C LEU A 54 2.35 -15.04 4.03
N ARG A 55 2.62 -13.88 3.42
CA ARG A 55 3.56 -12.87 3.92
C ARG A 55 4.96 -13.45 4.17
N SER A 56 5.40 -14.31 3.26
CA SER A 56 6.72 -14.95 3.37
C SER A 56 7.85 -13.96 3.07
N GLU A 57 7.56 -12.91 2.30
CA GLU A 57 8.49 -11.83 1.99
C GLU A 57 7.79 -10.46 2.11
N GLN A 58 8.47 -9.54 2.79
CA GLN A 58 8.06 -8.14 2.93
C GLN A 58 8.64 -7.32 1.79
N ILE A 59 7.77 -6.69 1.00
CA ILE A 59 8.17 -5.77 -0.08
C ILE A 59 8.21 -4.34 0.45
N PHE A 60 7.17 -3.97 1.21
CA PHE A 60 7.08 -2.67 1.86
C PHE A 60 6.27 -2.80 3.15
N VAL A 61 6.68 -2.08 4.19
CA VAL A 61 5.92 -1.96 5.44
C VAL A 61 5.93 -0.48 5.83
N GLY A 62 4.76 0.15 5.74
CA GLY A 62 4.57 1.53 6.16
C GLY A 62 4.48 1.68 7.68
N GLU A 63 4.81 2.87 8.17
CA GLU A 63 4.55 3.25 9.56
C GLU A 63 3.07 3.13 9.92
N ILE A 64 2.78 2.78 11.17
CA ILE A 64 1.41 2.74 11.69
C ILE A 64 1.02 4.13 12.17
N ILE A 65 -0.10 4.65 11.68
CA ILE A 65 -0.66 5.94 12.10
C ILE A 65 -2.03 5.75 12.76
N THR A 66 -2.29 6.48 13.85
CA THR A 66 -3.61 6.51 14.51
C THR A 66 -4.44 7.64 13.92
N GLY A 67 -5.66 7.33 13.47
CA GLY A 67 -6.56 8.30 12.86
C GLY A 67 -7.24 9.23 13.87
N PRO A 68 -7.78 10.39 13.44
CA PRO A 68 -7.71 10.92 12.07
C PRO A 68 -6.31 11.47 11.75
N ALA A 69 -5.68 10.96 10.69
CA ALA A 69 -4.32 11.34 10.30
C ALA A 69 -4.04 11.00 8.83
N GLU A 70 -3.01 11.62 8.28
CA GLU A 70 -2.52 11.36 6.92
C GLU A 70 -1.01 11.13 6.94
N THR A 71 -0.52 10.28 6.04
CA THR A 71 0.91 10.09 5.78
C THR A 71 1.15 9.65 4.33
N ASP A 72 2.36 9.84 3.83
CA ASP A 72 2.78 9.41 2.50
C ASP A 72 3.76 8.24 2.60
N TYR A 73 3.36 7.09 2.09
CA TYR A 73 4.23 5.93 1.96
C TYR A 73 4.94 5.92 0.62
N ASN A 74 6.26 5.87 0.62
CA ASN A 74 7.07 5.90 -0.60
C ASN A 74 7.90 4.62 -0.70
N PHE A 75 7.76 3.89 -1.81
CA PHE A 75 8.51 2.66 -2.06
C PHE A 75 8.64 2.39 -3.56
N THR A 76 9.54 1.48 -3.93
CA THR A 76 9.67 1.00 -5.31
C THR A 76 8.91 -0.32 -5.45
N ALA A 77 8.01 -0.40 -6.43
CA ALA A 77 7.28 -1.61 -6.73
C ALA A 77 8.24 -2.73 -7.20
N PRO A 78 7.87 -4.02 -7.03
CA PRO A 78 8.65 -5.12 -7.57
C PRO A 78 8.94 -4.96 -9.07
N GLU A 79 10.14 -5.39 -9.49
CA GLU A 79 10.53 -5.43 -10.92
C GLU A 79 9.82 -6.53 -11.70
N LYS A 80 9.31 -7.54 -10.99
CA LYS A 80 8.63 -8.68 -11.59
C LYS A 80 7.14 -8.40 -11.64
N SER A 81 6.56 -8.37 -12.84
CA SER A 81 5.11 -8.31 -13.01
C SER A 81 4.44 -9.54 -12.36
N GLY A 82 3.29 -9.34 -11.75
CA GLY A 82 2.58 -10.38 -11.00
C GLY A 82 1.53 -9.84 -10.05
N THR A 83 0.84 -10.77 -9.39
CA THR A 83 -0.07 -10.43 -8.29
C THR A 83 0.64 -10.63 -6.97
N TYR A 84 0.73 -9.54 -6.23
CA TYR A 84 1.20 -9.41 -4.86
C TYR A 84 0.00 -9.13 -3.95
N TYR A 85 0.27 -8.92 -2.67
CA TYR A 85 -0.74 -8.76 -1.65
C TYR A 85 -0.47 -7.51 -0.83
N PHE A 86 -1.49 -6.67 -0.59
CA PHE A 86 -1.37 -5.58 0.37
C PHE A 86 -2.31 -5.78 1.55
N GLN A 87 -1.93 -5.30 2.73
CA GLN A 87 -2.77 -5.34 3.92
C GLN A 87 -2.49 -4.20 4.90
N CYS A 88 -3.38 -4.04 5.88
CA CYS A 88 -3.03 -3.46 7.17
C CYS A 88 -2.50 -4.56 8.10
N ASP A 89 -1.39 -4.31 8.79
CA ASP A 89 -0.79 -5.25 9.72
C ASP A 89 -1.49 -5.29 11.08
N VAL A 90 -2.14 -4.19 11.46
CA VAL A 90 -2.97 -4.10 12.67
C VAL A 90 -4.27 -4.89 12.48
N HIS A 91 -4.87 -4.80 11.29
CA HIS A 91 -6.14 -5.44 10.95
C HIS A 91 -5.97 -6.30 9.69
N PRO A 92 -5.42 -7.53 9.78
CA PRO A 92 -5.03 -8.33 8.60
C PRO A 92 -6.17 -8.68 7.63
N PHE A 93 -7.43 -8.48 8.01
CA PHE A 93 -8.60 -8.62 7.12
C PHE A 93 -8.81 -7.40 6.21
N MET A 94 -8.22 -6.25 6.51
CA MET A 94 -8.11 -5.11 5.59
C MET A 94 -6.99 -5.40 4.60
N ASN A 95 -7.34 -5.96 3.45
CA ASN A 95 -6.36 -6.41 2.46
C ASN A 95 -6.92 -6.37 1.04
N GLY A 96 -6.01 -6.56 0.09
CA GLY A 96 -6.34 -6.59 -1.33
C GLY A 96 -5.18 -7.05 -2.20
N LYS A 97 -5.40 -6.96 -3.51
CA LYS A 97 -4.41 -7.34 -4.53
C LYS A 97 -3.54 -6.16 -4.91
N PHE A 98 -2.23 -6.35 -4.88
CA PHE A 98 -1.28 -5.41 -5.44
C PHE A 98 -0.78 -5.97 -6.77
N ILE A 99 -1.24 -5.44 -7.89
CA ILE A 99 -0.90 -5.93 -9.23
C ILE A 99 0.25 -5.09 -9.77
N VAL A 100 1.31 -5.76 -10.16
CA VAL A 100 2.46 -5.18 -10.85
C VAL A 100 2.38 -5.58 -12.32
N GLU A 101 2.37 -4.61 -13.23
CA GLU A 101 2.32 -4.83 -14.68
C GLU A 101 3.56 -4.35 -15.43
#